data_AF-A0A160VEF8-F1
#
_entry.id   AF-A0A160VEF8-F1
#
_cell.length_a   1.000
_cell.length_b   1.000
_cell.length_c   1.000
_cell.angle_alpha   90.00
_cell.angle_beta   90.00
_cell.angle_gamma   90.00
#
_symmetry.space_group_name_H-M   'P 1'
#
loop_
_entity.id
_entity.type
_entity.pdbx_description
1 polymer ?
#
loop_
_entity_poly.entity_id
_entity_poly.type
_entity_poly.pdbx_seq_one_letter_code
_entity_poly.pdbx_strand_id
1 'polypeptide(L)'
;MKKLTSLLIVALFATIGCEKLMKEDILLDDPELQAFSDGLGTDIDLSKSSINALNDALNRHGKDGRHRRDPAFLWKVAAEMQGKLSNEEKERLLGWMDDNNVPYLYGGGMDAKSRGGPGGDRGGMDLRAVFAVLDEAQRESLKSIMDSYKAQMDEVMKKAKDGTIDREAAQAELEALEAAMRAEIEALLTDEQKQSLEDMQAGMKQKMEEMRQAAHDAMVSALEMTTDQESGLETINNESGEAQRALMEKARAEEMSREDLKDALKQLIADRNSKIEALFSDKQIEIIKIYTALGMQYSKHCGDKRGGKRGDKGGKTGGSR
;
A
#
# COMPACT_ATOMS: atom_id res chain seq x y z
N MET A 1 5.62 -79.26 -25.05
CA MET A 1 4.75 -78.13 -25.48
C MET A 1 3.95 -77.70 -24.26
N LYS A 2 4.35 -76.61 -23.57
CA LYS A 2 3.68 -75.28 -23.59
C LYS A 2 2.15 -75.44 -23.37
N LYS A 3 1.49 -74.98 -22.30
CA LYS A 3 1.66 -73.77 -21.49
C LYS A 3 0.96 -73.99 -20.12
N LEU A 4 1.70 -73.82 -19.03
CA LEU A 4 1.18 -73.73 -17.65
C LEU A 4 1.82 -72.50 -17.02
N THR A 5 1.45 -71.32 -17.51
CA THR A 5 1.91 -70.02 -17.00
C THR A 5 0.92 -68.96 -17.46
N SER A 6 -0.07 -68.66 -16.62
CA SER A 6 -0.75 -67.36 -16.60
C SER A 6 -1.76 -67.39 -15.46
N LEU A 7 -1.33 -67.04 -14.25
CA LEU A 7 -2.17 -66.61 -13.11
C LEU A 7 -1.24 -66.26 -11.94
N LEU A 8 -0.36 -65.26 -12.12
CA LEU A 8 0.41 -64.67 -11.02
C LEU A 8 1.09 -63.34 -11.43
N ILE A 9 0.39 -62.44 -12.12
CA ILE A 9 0.84 -61.05 -12.30
C ILE A 9 -0.38 -60.11 -12.31
N VAL A 10 -1.07 -59.95 -11.17
CA VAL A 10 -2.00 -58.82 -10.94
C VAL A 10 -1.84 -58.23 -9.52
N ALA A 11 -0.73 -58.50 -8.83
CA ALA A 11 -0.50 -57.99 -7.47
C ALA A 11 0.88 -57.33 -7.30
N LEU A 12 1.33 -56.55 -8.30
CA LEU A 12 2.62 -55.84 -8.25
C LEU A 12 2.61 -54.48 -8.98
N PHE A 13 1.44 -53.83 -9.04
CA PHE A 13 1.32 -52.42 -9.46
C PHE A 13 0.62 -51.53 -8.42
N ALA A 14 0.56 -51.95 -7.15
CA ALA A 14 -0.04 -51.18 -6.06
C ALA A 14 0.97 -50.57 -5.08
N THR A 15 2.28 -50.61 -5.37
CA THR A 15 3.33 -50.09 -4.46
C THR A 15 4.35 -49.14 -5.11
N ILE A 16 4.19 -48.77 -6.38
CA ILE A 16 5.02 -47.76 -7.05
C ILE A 16 4.08 -46.70 -7.62
N GLY A 17 3.56 -45.81 -6.76
CA GLY A 17 2.59 -44.82 -7.19
C GLY A 17 2.16 -43.73 -6.20
N CYS A 18 2.60 -43.76 -4.94
CA CYS A 18 2.31 -42.70 -3.97
C CYS A 18 3.56 -42.16 -3.23
N GLU A 19 4.78 -42.50 -3.65
CA GLU A 19 6.01 -41.97 -3.03
C GLU A 19 6.46 -40.62 -3.60
N LYS A 20 5.68 -40.00 -4.50
CA LYS A 20 5.98 -38.68 -5.08
C LYS A 20 5.12 -37.52 -4.56
N LEU A 21 4.33 -37.72 -3.50
CA LEU A 21 3.31 -36.76 -3.05
C LEU A 21 3.51 -36.18 -1.65
N MET A 22 4.69 -36.31 -1.05
CA MET A 22 5.05 -35.54 0.14
C MET A 22 6.24 -34.65 -0.21
N LYS A 23 5.99 -33.54 -0.93
CA LYS A 23 6.96 -32.44 -0.90
C LYS A 23 7.05 -31.98 0.55
N GLU A 24 8.26 -32.02 1.10
CA GLU A 24 8.54 -31.45 2.42
C GLU A 24 8.03 -30.00 2.47
N ASP A 25 7.59 -29.58 3.66
CA ASP A 25 7.07 -28.24 3.86
C ASP A 25 8.19 -27.23 3.59
N ILE A 26 7.95 -26.29 2.68
CA ILE A 26 8.93 -25.25 2.37
C ILE A 26 8.83 -24.21 3.49
N LEU A 27 9.88 -24.10 4.29
CA LEU A 27 9.96 -23.15 5.40
C LEU A 27 10.45 -21.79 4.93
N LEU A 28 9.95 -20.73 5.56
CA LEU A 28 10.42 -19.37 5.34
C LEU A 28 11.41 -18.97 6.44
N ASP A 29 12.59 -18.52 6.03
CA ASP A 29 13.62 -18.06 6.96
C ASP A 29 13.25 -16.71 7.61
N ASP A 30 12.44 -15.92 6.92
CA ASP A 30 12.00 -14.62 7.39
C ASP A 30 10.66 -14.72 8.16
N PRO A 31 10.60 -14.32 9.44
CA PRO A 31 9.40 -14.45 10.26
C PRO A 31 8.26 -13.49 9.84
N GLU A 32 8.55 -12.41 9.11
CA GLU A 32 7.52 -11.56 8.52
C GLU A 32 6.87 -12.28 7.33
N LEU A 33 7.68 -12.89 6.47
CA LEU A 33 7.16 -13.67 5.34
C LEU A 33 6.43 -14.94 5.81
N GLN A 34 6.88 -15.59 6.87
CA GLN A 34 6.18 -16.72 7.48
C GLN A 34 4.78 -16.31 7.97
N ALA A 35 4.69 -15.20 8.72
CA ALA A 35 3.41 -14.67 9.18
C ALA A 35 2.49 -14.29 8.01
N PHE A 36 3.05 -13.73 6.93
CA PHE A 36 2.30 -13.45 5.71
C PHE A 36 1.71 -14.72 5.09
N SER A 37 2.52 -15.75 4.87
CA SER A 37 2.07 -17.00 4.29
C SER A 37 1.00 -17.68 5.15
N ASP A 38 1.23 -17.79 6.46
CA ASP A 38 0.31 -18.45 7.38
C ASP A 38 -1.03 -17.70 7.45
N GLY A 39 -0.98 -16.37 7.50
CA GLY A 39 -2.15 -15.51 7.50
C GLY A 39 -2.95 -15.62 6.20
N LEU A 40 -2.28 -15.56 5.05
CA LEU A 40 -2.92 -15.71 3.75
C LEU A 40 -3.53 -17.12 3.58
N GLY A 41 -2.77 -18.15 3.95
CA GLY A 41 -3.22 -19.54 3.90
C GLY A 41 -4.47 -19.78 4.75
N THR A 42 -4.54 -19.15 5.93
CA THR A 42 -5.70 -19.22 6.82
C THR A 42 -6.90 -18.45 6.29
N ASP A 43 -6.69 -17.24 5.76
CA ASP A 43 -7.78 -16.38 5.29
C ASP A 43 -8.48 -16.92 4.03
N ILE A 44 -7.70 -17.56 3.13
CA ILE A 44 -8.18 -18.00 1.81
C ILE A 44 -8.33 -19.52 1.73
N ASP A 45 -7.91 -20.25 2.77
CA ASP A 45 -7.90 -21.72 2.83
C ASP A 45 -7.10 -22.33 1.66
N LEU A 46 -5.83 -21.90 1.56
CA LEU A 46 -4.91 -22.39 0.51
C LEU A 46 -4.56 -23.86 0.73
N SER A 47 -4.52 -24.62 -0.37
CA SER A 47 -4.02 -25.98 -0.37
C SER A 47 -2.54 -26.04 0.04
N LYS A 48 -2.12 -27.19 0.57
CA LYS A 48 -0.71 -27.43 0.92
C LYS A 48 0.24 -27.20 -0.26
N SER A 49 -0.17 -27.56 -1.48
CA SER A 49 0.61 -27.30 -2.70
C SER A 49 0.76 -25.81 -2.98
N SER A 50 -0.30 -25.03 -2.79
CA SER A 50 -0.30 -23.58 -3.03
C SER A 50 0.48 -22.83 -1.95
N ILE A 51 0.41 -23.27 -0.69
CA ILE A 51 1.26 -22.76 0.40
C ILE A 51 2.74 -23.02 0.10
N ASN A 52 3.10 -24.24 -0.33
CA ASN A 52 4.48 -24.53 -0.70
C ASN A 52 4.95 -23.70 -1.90
N ALA A 53 4.09 -23.50 -2.91
CA ALA A 53 4.40 -22.64 -4.05
C ALA A 53 4.60 -21.17 -3.63
N LEU A 54 3.75 -20.67 -2.73
CA LEU A 54 3.88 -19.34 -2.16
C LEU A 54 5.19 -19.20 -1.38
N ASN A 55 5.51 -20.15 -0.50
CA ASN A 55 6.73 -20.10 0.30
C ASN A 55 8.00 -20.14 -0.57
N ASP A 56 7.99 -20.94 -1.62
CA ASP A 56 9.07 -20.98 -2.61
C ASP A 56 9.24 -19.62 -3.31
N ALA A 57 8.14 -18.99 -3.76
CA ALA A 57 8.17 -17.67 -4.37
C ALA A 57 8.65 -16.58 -3.39
N LEU A 58 8.19 -16.62 -2.14
CA LEU A 58 8.59 -15.69 -1.08
C LEU A 58 10.08 -15.84 -0.73
N ASN A 59 10.61 -17.05 -0.63
CA ASN A 59 12.05 -17.27 -0.43
C ASN A 59 12.87 -16.80 -1.63
N ARG A 60 12.43 -17.08 -2.86
CA ARG A 60 13.14 -16.70 -4.07
C ARG A 60 13.29 -15.17 -4.18
N HIS A 61 12.18 -14.46 -4.00
CA HIS A 61 12.13 -13.02 -4.26
C HIS A 61 12.37 -12.17 -3.01
N GLY A 62 12.00 -12.66 -1.82
CA GLY A 62 11.91 -11.88 -0.60
C GLY A 62 13.04 -12.06 0.42
N LYS A 63 13.91 -13.07 0.25
CA LYS A 63 15.01 -13.36 1.19
C LYS A 63 15.95 -12.19 1.40
N ASP A 64 16.72 -12.22 2.49
CA ASP A 64 17.72 -11.21 2.85
C ASP A 64 17.14 -9.78 2.97
N GLY A 65 15.85 -9.68 3.33
CA GLY A 65 15.13 -8.40 3.44
C GLY A 65 14.76 -7.76 2.11
N ARG A 66 14.91 -8.46 0.96
CA ARG A 66 14.51 -7.95 -0.36
C ARG A 66 13.04 -7.62 -0.44
N HIS A 67 12.19 -8.34 0.28
CA HIS A 67 10.75 -8.03 0.35
C HIS A 67 10.45 -6.59 0.82
N ARG A 68 11.38 -5.90 1.51
CA ARG A 68 11.24 -4.50 1.93
C ARG A 68 11.92 -3.48 1.02
N ARG A 69 12.69 -3.91 0.02
CA ARG A 69 13.59 -3.05 -0.77
C ARG A 69 13.36 -3.16 -2.27
N ASP A 70 12.98 -4.35 -2.74
CA ASP A 70 12.71 -4.62 -4.15
C ASP A 70 11.26 -4.26 -4.48
N PRO A 71 11.01 -3.19 -5.26
CA PRO A 71 9.64 -2.83 -5.66
C PRO A 71 8.98 -3.90 -6.53
N ALA A 72 9.76 -4.79 -7.15
CA ALA A 72 9.24 -5.91 -7.93
C ALA A 72 8.89 -7.15 -7.11
N PHE A 73 9.13 -7.15 -5.80
CA PHE A 73 8.95 -8.34 -4.96
C PHE A 73 7.54 -8.94 -5.09
N LEU A 74 6.49 -8.17 -4.74
CA LEU A 74 5.12 -8.67 -4.80
C LEU A 74 4.64 -8.91 -6.23
N TRP A 75 5.13 -8.14 -7.20
CA TRP A 75 4.85 -8.35 -8.62
C TRP A 75 5.35 -9.70 -9.11
N LYS A 76 6.59 -10.06 -8.77
CA LYS A 76 7.18 -11.37 -9.09
C LYS A 76 6.42 -12.51 -8.41
N VAL A 77 6.06 -12.34 -7.14
CA VAL A 77 5.26 -13.34 -6.41
C VAL A 77 3.87 -13.48 -7.06
N ALA A 78 3.20 -12.38 -7.40
CA ALA A 78 1.90 -12.41 -8.05
C ALA A 78 1.92 -13.12 -9.41
N ALA A 79 2.92 -12.80 -10.25
CA ALA A 79 3.11 -13.43 -11.55
C ALA A 79 3.33 -14.93 -11.44
N GLU A 80 4.10 -15.39 -10.45
CA GLU A 80 4.25 -16.83 -10.20
C GLU A 80 2.96 -17.47 -9.68
N MET A 81 2.29 -16.86 -8.70
CA MET A 81 1.08 -17.40 -8.09
C MET A 81 -0.09 -17.47 -9.06
N GLN A 82 -0.14 -16.60 -10.09
CA GLN A 82 -1.13 -16.68 -11.17
C GLN A 82 -1.18 -18.07 -11.83
N GLY A 83 -0.03 -18.72 -11.99
CA GLY A 83 0.06 -20.07 -12.56
C GLY A 83 0.07 -21.22 -11.54
N LYS A 84 -0.04 -20.93 -10.23
CA LYS A 84 0.06 -21.93 -9.15
C LYS A 84 -1.21 -22.09 -8.34
N LEU A 85 -2.02 -21.04 -8.23
CA LEU A 85 -3.32 -21.11 -7.57
C LEU A 85 -4.34 -21.85 -8.45
N SER A 86 -5.19 -22.67 -7.81
CA SER A 86 -6.36 -23.24 -8.49
C SER A 86 -7.41 -22.17 -8.78
N ASN A 87 -8.38 -22.47 -9.64
CA ASN A 87 -9.47 -21.53 -9.93
C ASN A 87 -10.30 -21.24 -8.66
N GLU A 88 -10.55 -22.24 -7.83
CA GLU A 88 -11.29 -22.09 -6.56
C GLU A 88 -10.49 -21.24 -5.54
N GLU A 89 -9.17 -21.38 -5.49
CA GLU A 89 -8.32 -20.53 -4.66
C GLU A 89 -8.30 -19.09 -5.17
N LYS A 90 -8.27 -18.89 -6.49
CA LYS A 90 -8.39 -17.55 -7.11
C LYS A 90 -9.74 -16.92 -6.81
N GLU A 91 -10.84 -17.65 -6.98
CA GLU A 91 -12.19 -17.16 -6.66
C GLU A 91 -12.29 -16.71 -5.20
N ARG A 92 -11.72 -17.48 -4.25
CA ARG A 92 -11.70 -17.08 -2.83
C ARG A 92 -10.79 -15.88 -2.57
N LEU A 93 -9.61 -15.84 -3.20
CA LEU A 93 -8.66 -14.72 -3.05
C LEU A 93 -9.23 -13.41 -3.59
N LEU A 94 -9.91 -13.48 -4.74
CA LEU A 94 -10.36 -12.32 -5.50
C LEU A 94 -11.80 -11.91 -5.18
N GLY A 95 -12.65 -12.84 -4.72
CA GLY A 95 -14.08 -12.57 -4.50
C GLY A 95 -14.34 -11.41 -3.55
N TRP A 96 -13.61 -11.33 -2.44
CA TRP A 96 -13.74 -10.18 -1.53
C TRP A 96 -13.35 -8.86 -2.19
N MET A 97 -12.35 -8.86 -3.09
CA MET A 97 -11.95 -7.64 -3.80
C MET A 97 -13.02 -7.18 -4.77
N ASP A 98 -13.61 -8.12 -5.52
CA ASP A 98 -14.66 -7.85 -6.49
C ASP A 98 -15.93 -7.33 -5.77
N ASP A 99 -16.31 -7.94 -4.64
CA ASP A 99 -17.46 -7.52 -3.82
C ASP A 99 -17.30 -6.10 -3.21
N ASN A 100 -16.06 -5.65 -3.02
CA ASN A 100 -15.77 -4.38 -2.35
C ASN A 100 -15.27 -3.29 -3.31
N ASN A 101 -15.31 -3.53 -4.63
CA ASN A 101 -14.77 -2.62 -5.64
C ASN A 101 -13.36 -2.13 -5.28
N VAL A 102 -12.48 -3.06 -4.94
CA VAL A 102 -11.10 -2.69 -4.59
C VAL A 102 -10.44 -2.06 -5.83
N PRO A 103 -9.91 -0.84 -5.71
CA PRO A 103 -9.33 -0.16 -6.86
C PRO A 103 -8.00 -0.83 -7.25
N TYR A 104 -7.90 -1.31 -8.50
CA TYR A 104 -6.67 -1.95 -8.98
C TYR A 104 -5.56 -0.93 -9.14
N LEU A 105 -4.30 -1.29 -8.85
CA LEU A 105 -3.15 -0.39 -9.08
C LEU A 105 -3.27 0.97 -8.36
N TYR A 106 -4.19 1.10 -7.40
CA TYR A 106 -4.41 2.32 -6.63
C TYR A 106 -3.73 2.14 -5.27
N GLY A 107 -2.49 2.61 -5.15
CA GLY A 107 -1.73 2.52 -3.90
C GLY A 107 -1.34 1.10 -3.46
N GLY A 108 -1.27 0.14 -4.38
CA GLY A 108 -1.03 -1.28 -4.10
C GLY A 108 0.42 -1.72 -3.90
N GLY A 109 1.41 -0.84 -3.97
CA GLY A 109 2.77 -1.14 -3.52
C GLY A 109 3.66 0.10 -3.55
N MET A 110 4.46 0.28 -2.49
CA MET A 110 5.49 1.33 -2.26
C MET A 110 5.12 2.81 -2.49
N ASP A 111 4.03 3.13 -3.18
CA ASP A 111 3.57 4.47 -3.55
C ASP A 111 2.44 4.97 -2.64
N ALA A 112 1.98 4.14 -1.71
CA ALA A 112 0.94 4.47 -0.72
C ALA A 112 1.32 5.62 0.23
N LYS A 113 2.55 6.15 0.13
CA LYS A 113 2.98 7.36 0.84
C LYS A 113 2.69 8.65 0.07
N SER A 114 2.18 8.60 -1.15
CA SER A 114 1.57 9.77 -1.80
C SER A 114 0.13 9.98 -1.32
N ARG A 115 -0.10 9.97 0.01
CA ARG A 115 -1.32 10.56 0.60
C ARG A 115 -1.16 12.08 0.62
N GLY A 116 -1.02 12.68 -0.56
CA GLY A 116 -1.39 14.08 -0.76
C GLY A 116 -2.90 14.11 -0.88
N GLY A 117 -3.61 14.19 0.25
CA GLY A 117 -5.03 14.54 0.23
C GLY A 117 -5.23 15.90 -0.46
N PRO A 118 -6.49 16.31 -0.75
CA PRO A 118 -6.74 17.63 -1.34
C PRO A 118 -6.28 18.72 -0.36
N GLY A 119 -5.05 19.21 -0.59
CA GLY A 119 -4.21 19.95 0.36
C GLY A 119 -2.70 19.62 0.27
N GLY A 120 -2.31 18.61 -0.54
CA GLY A 120 -0.95 18.07 -0.67
C GLY A 120 0.12 18.99 -1.28
N ASP A 121 -0.16 20.28 -1.41
CA ASP A 121 0.81 21.29 -1.85
C ASP A 121 0.77 22.53 -0.95
N ARG A 122 0.40 22.37 0.33
CA ARG A 122 0.87 23.31 1.34
C ARG A 122 2.33 22.99 1.53
N GLY A 123 3.22 23.76 0.89
CA GLY A 123 4.69 23.69 0.99
C GLY A 123 5.19 23.86 2.43
N GLY A 124 4.78 22.95 3.30
CA GLY A 124 5.10 22.88 4.71
C GLY A 124 6.58 22.54 4.82
N MET A 125 7.29 23.38 5.54
CA MET A 125 8.69 23.18 5.85
C MET A 125 8.88 21.84 6.58
N ASP A 126 9.75 20.98 6.08
CA ASP A 126 10.10 19.73 6.78
C ASP A 126 10.95 20.06 8.02
N LEU A 127 10.29 20.27 9.15
CA LEU A 127 10.92 20.60 10.43
C LEU A 127 11.97 19.56 10.86
N ARG A 128 11.86 18.31 10.40
CA ARG A 128 12.86 17.28 10.69
C ARG A 128 14.15 17.55 9.92
N ALA A 129 14.04 17.93 8.65
CA ALA A 129 15.19 18.32 7.83
C ALA A 129 15.83 19.61 8.37
N VAL A 130 15.02 20.59 8.76
CA VAL A 130 15.49 21.83 9.41
C VAL A 130 16.30 21.49 10.67
N PHE A 131 15.73 20.71 11.59
CA PHE A 131 16.42 20.34 12.83
C PHE A 131 17.77 19.63 12.60
N ALA A 132 17.89 18.88 11.50
CA ALA A 132 19.12 18.16 11.15
C ALA A 132 20.29 19.09 10.78
N VAL A 133 20.01 20.29 10.25
CA VAL A 133 21.04 21.26 9.84
C VAL A 133 21.35 22.33 10.88
N LEU A 134 20.50 22.48 11.90
CA LEU A 134 20.67 23.45 12.99
C LEU A 134 21.79 23.06 13.96
N ASP A 135 22.50 24.09 14.46
CA ASP A 135 23.34 23.98 15.65
C ASP A 135 22.50 23.98 16.95
N GLU A 136 23.17 23.79 18.10
CA GLU A 136 22.47 23.65 19.39
C GLU A 136 21.71 24.92 19.81
N ALA A 137 22.26 26.11 19.56
CA ALA A 137 21.62 27.37 19.92
C ALA A 137 20.40 27.65 19.03
N GLN A 138 20.52 27.37 17.74
CA GLN A 138 19.40 27.45 16.80
C GLN A 138 18.31 26.43 17.12
N ARG A 139 18.65 25.23 17.60
CA ARG A 139 17.66 24.22 18.03
C ARG A 139 16.85 24.68 19.22
N GLU A 140 17.47 25.32 20.21
CA GLU A 140 16.75 25.90 21.34
C GLU A 140 15.80 27.01 20.89
N SER A 141 16.26 27.86 19.95
CA SER A 141 15.45 28.93 19.37
C SER A 141 14.27 28.38 18.56
N LEU A 142 14.50 27.37 17.71
CA LEU A 142 13.45 26.67 16.96
C LEU A 142 12.40 26.07 17.91
N LYS A 143 12.81 25.45 19.00
CA LYS A 143 11.89 24.89 19.99
C LYS A 143 11.01 25.98 20.62
N SER A 144 11.60 27.12 20.97
CA SER A 144 10.85 28.26 21.52
C SER A 144 9.82 28.80 20.51
N ILE A 145 10.19 28.92 19.24
CA ILE A 145 9.28 29.32 18.16
C ILE A 145 8.12 28.30 18.07
N MET A 146 8.44 27.01 17.98
CA MET A 146 7.43 25.95 17.88
C MET A 146 6.46 25.94 19.06
N ASP A 147 6.95 26.10 20.29
CA ASP A 147 6.11 26.12 21.49
C ASP A 147 5.18 27.34 21.51
N SER A 148 5.66 28.50 21.05
CA SER A 148 4.86 29.73 20.95
C SER A 148 3.74 29.59 19.90
N TYR A 149 4.07 29.18 18.68
CA TYR A 149 3.09 29.04 17.59
C TYR A 149 2.09 27.93 17.87
N LYS A 150 2.50 26.84 18.53
CA LYS A 150 1.57 25.80 18.98
C LYS A 150 0.49 26.38 19.91
N ALA A 151 0.88 27.21 20.88
CA ALA A 151 -0.08 27.84 21.78
C ALA A 151 -1.07 28.77 21.05
N GLN A 152 -0.58 29.52 20.04
CA GLN A 152 -1.40 30.40 19.22
C GLN A 152 -2.38 29.61 18.34
N MET A 153 -1.90 28.56 17.66
CA MET A 153 -2.77 27.68 16.85
C MET A 153 -3.81 26.97 17.71
N ASP A 154 -3.45 26.50 18.92
CA ASP A 154 -4.39 25.92 19.87
C ASP A 154 -5.48 26.91 20.29
N GLU A 155 -5.18 28.20 20.36
CA GLU A 155 -6.16 29.26 20.64
C GLU A 155 -7.14 29.45 19.48
N VAL A 156 -6.66 29.52 18.24
CA VAL A 156 -7.50 29.60 17.03
C VAL A 156 -8.44 28.40 16.95
N MET A 157 -7.91 27.20 17.20
CA MET A 157 -8.70 25.96 17.21
C MET A 157 -9.76 25.95 18.33
N LYS A 158 -9.50 26.56 19.48
CA LYS A 158 -10.51 26.73 20.54
C LYS A 158 -11.62 27.69 20.10
N LYS A 159 -11.27 28.85 19.54
CA LYS A 159 -12.23 29.85 19.00
C LYS A 159 -13.10 29.27 17.88
N ALA A 160 -12.54 28.41 17.05
CA ALA A 160 -13.30 27.73 16.00
C ALA A 160 -14.29 26.72 16.60
N LYS A 161 -13.87 26.01 17.68
CA LYS A 161 -14.68 24.97 18.32
C LYS A 161 -15.82 25.53 19.16
N ASP A 162 -15.60 26.66 19.83
CA ASP A 162 -16.64 27.33 20.62
C ASP A 162 -17.56 28.23 19.78
N GLY A 163 -17.29 28.35 18.48
CA GLY A 163 -18.08 29.13 17.52
C GLY A 163 -17.81 30.64 17.57
N THR A 164 -16.77 31.08 18.26
CA THR A 164 -16.35 32.49 18.30
C THR A 164 -15.91 32.97 16.91
N ILE A 165 -15.28 32.10 16.12
CA ILE A 165 -14.94 32.36 14.71
C ILE A 165 -15.52 31.25 13.83
N ASP A 166 -15.88 31.61 12.60
CA ASP A 166 -16.29 30.62 11.62
C ASP A 166 -15.09 29.84 11.05
N ARG A 167 -15.40 28.83 10.23
CA ARG A 167 -14.40 27.94 9.65
C ARG A 167 -13.44 28.65 8.69
N GLU A 168 -13.92 29.63 7.93
CA GLU A 168 -13.12 30.35 6.95
C GLU A 168 -12.14 31.29 7.65
N ALA A 169 -12.61 32.01 8.66
CA ALA A 169 -11.79 32.86 9.53
C ALA A 169 -10.74 32.03 10.27
N ALA A 170 -11.11 30.89 10.85
CA ALA A 170 -10.16 29.98 11.49
C ALA A 170 -9.08 29.47 10.52
N GLN A 171 -9.47 29.14 9.29
CA GLN A 171 -8.52 28.71 8.27
C GLN A 171 -7.55 29.83 7.90
N ALA A 172 -8.04 31.05 7.66
CA ALA A 172 -7.21 32.20 7.33
C ALA A 172 -6.22 32.54 8.46
N GLU A 173 -6.66 32.49 9.73
CA GLU A 173 -5.79 32.71 10.88
C GLU A 173 -4.70 31.63 11.00
N LEU A 174 -5.04 30.35 10.83
CA LEU A 174 -4.05 29.28 10.85
C LEU A 174 -3.03 29.40 9.72
N GLU A 175 -3.46 29.75 8.51
CA GLU A 175 -2.56 29.97 7.36
C GLU A 175 -1.62 31.15 7.61
N ALA A 176 -2.10 32.23 8.24
CA ALA A 176 -1.27 33.36 8.64
C ALA A 176 -0.22 32.96 9.70
N LEU A 177 -0.61 32.17 10.70
CA LEU A 177 0.30 31.63 11.72
C LEU A 177 1.35 30.69 11.12
N GLU A 178 0.96 29.80 10.20
CA GLU A 178 1.89 28.93 9.48
C GLU A 178 2.91 29.74 8.67
N ALA A 179 2.48 30.79 7.97
CA ALA A 179 3.35 31.67 7.19
C ALA A 179 4.34 32.46 8.08
N ALA A 180 3.85 32.99 9.21
CA ALA A 180 4.69 33.74 10.14
C ALA A 180 5.73 32.83 10.83
N MET A 181 5.31 31.64 11.28
CA MET A 181 6.23 30.64 11.84
C MET A 181 7.31 30.26 10.83
N ARG A 182 6.93 30.05 9.56
CA ARG A 182 7.87 29.72 8.50
C ARG A 182 8.91 30.83 8.29
N ALA A 183 8.48 32.09 8.28
CA ALA A 183 9.38 33.23 8.13
C ALA A 183 10.37 33.34 9.30
N GLU A 184 9.92 33.11 10.54
CA GLU A 184 10.80 33.09 11.71
C GLU A 184 11.82 31.94 11.64
N ILE A 185 11.42 30.75 11.19
CA ILE A 185 12.34 29.63 11.03
C ILE A 185 13.34 29.92 9.90
N GLU A 186 12.92 30.52 8.78
CA GLU A 186 13.82 30.91 7.69
C GLU A 186 14.86 31.96 8.13
N ALA A 187 14.48 32.85 9.05
CA ALA A 187 15.38 33.84 9.64
C ALA A 187 16.41 33.23 10.61
N LEU A 188 16.13 32.06 11.19
CA LEU A 188 17.11 31.34 12.00
C LEU A 188 18.24 30.71 11.17
N LEU A 189 17.98 30.42 9.90
CA LEU A 189 18.88 29.65 9.04
C LEU A 189 19.94 30.55 8.38
N THR A 190 21.18 30.07 8.41
CA THR A 190 22.27 30.60 7.58
C THR A 190 22.05 30.26 6.11
N ASP A 191 22.72 30.97 5.21
CA ASP A 191 22.61 30.70 3.77
C ASP A 191 23.14 29.31 3.42
N GLU A 192 24.18 28.84 4.11
CA GLU A 192 24.70 27.47 3.95
C GLU A 192 23.69 26.40 4.40
N GLN A 193 22.95 26.64 5.50
CA GLN A 193 21.90 25.73 5.96
C GLN A 193 20.69 25.70 5.03
N LYS A 194 20.32 26.86 4.45
CA LYS A 194 19.28 26.94 3.42
C LYS A 194 19.67 26.13 2.19
N GLN A 195 20.90 26.30 1.70
CA GLN A 195 21.41 25.51 0.57
C GLN A 195 21.40 24.01 0.89
N SER A 196 21.82 23.61 2.11
CA SER A 196 21.78 22.20 2.51
C SER A 196 20.35 21.63 2.53
N LEU A 197 19.34 22.43 2.86
CA LEU A 197 17.92 22.02 2.82
C LEU A 197 17.43 21.84 1.38
N GLU A 198 17.80 22.76 0.48
CA GLU A 198 17.49 22.65 -0.94
C GLU A 198 18.12 21.40 -1.56
N ASP A 199 19.38 21.12 -1.25
CA ASP A 199 20.09 19.93 -1.73
C ASP A 199 19.45 18.64 -1.20
N MET A 200 19.05 18.62 0.08
CA MET A 200 18.31 17.50 0.65
C MET A 200 16.94 17.31 -0.02
N GLN A 201 16.21 18.39 -0.29
CA GLN A 201 14.93 18.34 -0.98
C GLN A 201 15.09 17.83 -2.42
N ALA A 202 16.09 18.31 -3.14
CA ALA A 202 16.41 17.86 -4.49
C ALA A 202 16.80 16.37 -4.51
N GLY A 203 17.68 15.95 -3.59
CA GLY A 203 18.08 14.54 -3.45
C GLY A 203 16.90 13.63 -3.07
N MET A 204 16.01 14.08 -2.18
CA MET A 204 14.79 13.34 -1.84
C MET A 204 13.83 13.25 -3.03
N LYS A 205 13.64 14.34 -3.80
CA LYS A 205 12.82 14.33 -5.02
C LYS A 205 13.38 13.37 -6.05
N GLN A 206 14.68 13.40 -6.30
CA GLN A 206 15.35 12.46 -7.20
C GLN A 206 15.13 11.01 -6.73
N LYS A 207 15.34 10.73 -5.45
CA LYS A 207 15.13 9.38 -4.90
C LYS A 207 13.68 8.92 -5.00
N MET A 208 12.71 9.81 -4.81
CA MET A 208 11.29 9.50 -5.01
C MET A 208 11.00 9.17 -6.47
N GLU A 209 11.58 9.90 -7.42
CA GLU A 209 11.44 9.62 -8.85
C GLU A 209 12.07 8.28 -9.22
N GLU A 210 13.27 7.99 -8.74
CA GLU A 210 13.94 6.69 -8.94
C GLU A 210 13.12 5.53 -8.37
N MET A 211 12.51 5.70 -7.19
CA MET A 211 11.62 4.70 -6.61
C MET A 211 10.33 4.53 -7.43
N ARG A 212 9.74 5.62 -7.90
CA ARG A 212 8.55 5.59 -8.77
C ARG A 212 8.86 4.88 -10.09
N GLN A 213 9.99 5.19 -10.72
CA GLN A 213 10.42 4.53 -11.94
C GLN A 213 10.68 3.04 -11.71
N ALA A 214 11.35 2.67 -10.62
CA ALA A 214 11.59 1.27 -10.30
C ALA A 214 10.29 0.49 -10.02
N ALA A 215 9.29 1.12 -9.40
CA ALA A 215 7.96 0.54 -9.22
C ALA A 215 7.20 0.39 -10.55
N HIS A 216 7.31 1.38 -11.44
CA HIS A 216 6.75 1.32 -12.78
C HIS A 216 7.38 0.18 -13.60
N ASP A 217 8.71 0.11 -13.66
CA ASP A 217 9.44 -0.90 -14.41
C ASP A 217 9.15 -2.31 -13.89
N ALA A 218 8.98 -2.46 -12.58
CA ALA A 218 8.57 -3.71 -11.96
C ALA A 218 7.20 -4.19 -12.45
N MET A 219 6.21 -3.29 -12.49
CA MET A 219 4.88 -3.58 -13.01
C MET A 219 4.94 -3.95 -14.50
N VAL A 220 5.60 -3.12 -15.32
CA VAL A 220 5.76 -3.35 -16.77
C VAL A 220 6.41 -4.70 -17.02
N SER A 221 7.48 -5.03 -16.29
CA SER A 221 8.17 -6.31 -16.43
C SER A 221 7.31 -7.50 -16.00
N ALA A 222 6.55 -7.40 -14.92
CA ALA A 222 5.74 -8.52 -14.42
C ALA A 222 4.50 -8.79 -15.27
N LEU A 223 3.96 -7.74 -15.88
CA LEU A 223 2.80 -7.81 -16.77
C LEU A 223 3.21 -7.99 -18.24
N GLU A 224 4.50 -7.89 -18.57
CA GLU A 224 5.00 -7.90 -19.94
C GLU A 224 4.24 -6.87 -20.81
N MET A 225 4.08 -5.64 -20.28
CA MET A 225 3.24 -4.62 -20.91
C MET A 225 3.80 -4.20 -22.27
N THR A 226 2.89 -3.92 -23.20
CA THR A 226 3.24 -3.23 -24.45
C THR A 226 3.28 -1.72 -24.23
N THR A 227 3.96 -0.99 -25.11
CA THR A 227 3.98 0.49 -25.10
C THR A 227 2.56 1.07 -25.21
N ASP A 228 1.67 0.43 -25.96
CA ASP A 228 0.26 0.85 -26.06
C ASP A 228 -0.47 0.66 -24.72
N GLN A 229 -0.18 -0.40 -23.98
CA GLN A 229 -0.74 -0.63 -22.65
C GLN A 229 -0.20 0.37 -21.62
N GLU A 230 1.09 0.72 -21.69
CA GLU A 230 1.68 1.78 -20.84
C GLU A 230 0.98 3.13 -21.08
N SER A 231 0.87 3.54 -22.35
CA SER A 231 0.20 4.80 -22.71
C SER A 231 -1.29 4.81 -22.38
N GLY A 232 -1.98 3.68 -22.60
CA GLY A 232 -3.38 3.51 -22.22
C GLY A 232 -3.59 3.61 -20.71
N LEU A 233 -2.69 3.01 -19.91
CA LEU A 233 -2.77 3.07 -18.45
C LEU A 233 -2.50 4.48 -17.93
N GLU A 234 -1.54 5.20 -18.52
CA GLU A 234 -1.30 6.62 -18.21
C GLU A 234 -2.56 7.46 -18.48
N THR A 235 -3.20 7.26 -19.64
CA THR A 235 -4.45 7.94 -20.00
C THR A 235 -5.56 7.65 -18.98
N ILE A 236 -5.78 6.39 -18.63
CA ILE A 236 -6.77 5.99 -17.61
C ILE A 236 -6.48 6.65 -16.26
N ASN A 237 -5.21 6.71 -15.84
CA ASN A 237 -4.82 7.32 -14.57
C ASN A 237 -5.06 8.83 -14.57
N ASN A 238 -4.76 9.53 -15.67
CA ASN A 238 -5.01 10.96 -15.81
C ASN A 238 -6.51 11.28 -15.77
N GLU A 239 -7.32 10.57 -16.57
CA GLU A 239 -8.78 10.73 -16.59
C GLU A 239 -9.40 10.45 -15.22
N SER A 240 -8.95 9.40 -14.54
CA SER A 240 -9.44 9.05 -13.21
C SER A 240 -9.08 10.11 -12.17
N GLY A 241 -7.86 10.67 -12.25
CA GLY A 241 -7.42 11.76 -11.39
C GLY A 241 -8.21 13.05 -11.62
N GLU A 242 -8.57 13.37 -12.86
CA GLU A 242 -9.46 14.48 -13.20
C GLU A 242 -10.88 14.25 -12.68
N ALA A 243 -11.45 13.08 -12.92
CA ALA A 243 -12.80 12.73 -12.48
C ALA A 243 -12.92 12.77 -10.94
N GLN A 244 -11.91 12.28 -10.22
CA GLN A 244 -11.88 12.37 -8.76
C GLN A 244 -11.75 13.81 -8.26
N ARG A 245 -10.90 14.64 -8.88
CA ARG A 245 -10.78 16.07 -8.53
C ARG A 245 -12.11 16.79 -8.73
N ALA A 246 -12.74 16.60 -9.90
CA ALA A 246 -14.05 17.17 -10.20
C ALA A 246 -15.13 16.70 -9.21
N LEU A 247 -15.14 15.42 -8.81
CA LEU A 247 -16.05 14.92 -7.79
C LEU A 247 -15.82 15.60 -6.44
N MET A 248 -14.56 15.77 -6.02
CA MET A 248 -14.24 16.44 -4.75
C MET A 248 -14.63 17.92 -4.74
N GLU A 249 -14.45 18.62 -5.86
CA GLU A 249 -14.88 20.01 -6.03
C GLU A 249 -16.41 20.11 -5.98
N LYS A 250 -17.11 19.25 -6.73
CA LYS A 250 -18.57 19.16 -6.72
C LYS A 250 -19.10 18.85 -5.31
N ALA A 251 -18.48 17.90 -4.62
CA ALA A 251 -18.90 17.52 -3.27
C ALA A 251 -18.78 18.66 -2.26
N ARG A 252 -17.78 19.53 -2.42
CA ARG A 252 -17.64 20.75 -1.62
C ARG A 252 -18.68 21.81 -2.00
N ALA A 253 -18.85 22.06 -3.30
CA ALA A 253 -19.75 23.10 -3.80
C ALA A 253 -21.22 22.80 -3.52
N GLU A 254 -21.61 21.53 -3.56
CA GLU A 254 -23.00 21.07 -3.36
C GLU A 254 -23.24 20.53 -1.94
N GLU A 255 -22.27 20.66 -1.02
CA GLU A 255 -22.33 20.09 0.34
C GLU A 255 -22.80 18.62 0.35
N MET A 256 -22.27 17.81 -0.57
CA MET A 256 -22.70 16.42 -0.74
C MET A 256 -22.59 15.63 0.56
N SER A 257 -23.60 14.80 0.82
CA SER A 257 -23.56 13.92 1.99
C SER A 257 -22.42 12.91 1.89
N ARG A 258 -21.98 12.38 3.03
CA ARG A 258 -20.91 11.37 3.07
C ARG A 258 -21.27 10.09 2.33
N GLU A 259 -22.53 9.68 2.37
CA GLU A 259 -22.97 8.48 1.65
C GLU A 259 -23.03 8.74 0.14
N ASP A 260 -23.53 9.89 -0.31
CA ASP A 260 -23.53 10.23 -1.74
C ASP A 260 -22.12 10.33 -2.32
N LEU A 261 -21.19 10.94 -1.56
CA LEU A 261 -19.78 11.00 -1.97
C LEU A 261 -19.15 9.61 -2.04
N LYS A 262 -19.46 8.73 -1.08
CA LYS A 262 -18.95 7.36 -1.04
C LYS A 262 -19.48 6.53 -2.22
N ASP A 263 -20.75 6.66 -2.56
CA ASP A 263 -21.34 5.94 -3.70
C ASP A 263 -20.81 6.48 -5.03
N ALA A 264 -20.64 7.80 -5.15
CA ALA A 264 -19.97 8.40 -6.30
C ALA A 264 -18.50 7.94 -6.46
N LEU A 265 -17.76 7.83 -5.34
CA LEU A 265 -16.40 7.30 -5.35
C LEU A 265 -16.34 5.82 -5.76
N LYS A 266 -17.28 4.99 -5.26
CA LYS A 266 -17.38 3.60 -5.69
C LYS A 266 -17.63 3.50 -7.20
N GLN A 267 -18.50 4.34 -7.75
CA GLN A 267 -18.76 4.35 -9.18
C GLN A 267 -17.50 4.74 -9.97
N LEU A 268 -16.76 5.77 -9.55
CA LEU A 268 -15.49 6.14 -10.20
C LEU A 268 -14.47 4.99 -10.18
N ILE A 269 -14.40 4.24 -9.07
CA ILE A 269 -13.53 3.07 -8.97
C ILE A 269 -13.97 1.95 -9.91
N ALA A 270 -15.28 1.65 -9.96
CA ALA A 270 -15.82 0.62 -10.84
C ALA A 270 -15.60 0.96 -12.33
N ASP A 271 -15.83 2.21 -12.72
CA ASP A 271 -15.59 2.70 -14.09
C ASP A 271 -14.10 2.59 -14.46
N ARG A 272 -13.22 2.98 -13.54
CA ARG A 272 -11.78 2.87 -13.73
C ARG A 272 -11.33 1.41 -13.85
N ASN A 273 -11.79 0.53 -12.95
CA ASN A 273 -11.45 -0.90 -12.99
C ASN A 273 -11.91 -1.52 -14.31
N SER A 274 -13.09 -1.17 -14.82
CA SER A 274 -13.60 -1.63 -16.12
C SER A 274 -12.68 -1.19 -17.28
N LYS A 275 -12.17 0.04 -17.26
CA LYS A 275 -11.20 0.51 -18.26
C LYS A 275 -9.86 -0.25 -18.19
N ILE A 276 -9.39 -0.57 -16.98
CA ILE A 276 -8.18 -1.38 -16.79
C ILE A 276 -8.41 -2.81 -17.32
N GLU A 277 -9.54 -3.43 -16.99
CA GLU A 277 -9.92 -4.76 -17.49
C GLU A 277 -10.02 -4.81 -19.02
N ALA A 278 -10.45 -3.73 -19.67
CA ALA A 278 -10.46 -3.64 -21.12
C ALA A 278 -9.07 -3.42 -21.76
N LEU A 279 -8.10 -2.88 -21.01
CA LEU A 279 -6.76 -2.56 -21.52
C LEU A 279 -5.80 -3.77 -21.48
N PHE A 280 -5.97 -4.62 -20.47
CA PHE A 280 -5.07 -5.74 -20.21
C PHE A 280 -5.70 -7.07 -20.62
N SER A 281 -4.87 -8.06 -20.95
CA SER A 281 -5.33 -9.43 -21.16
C SER A 281 -5.82 -10.06 -19.86
N ASP A 282 -6.65 -11.11 -19.95
CA ASP A 282 -7.13 -11.87 -18.78
C ASP A 282 -5.99 -12.31 -17.86
N LYS A 283 -4.88 -12.80 -18.45
CA LYS A 283 -3.68 -13.18 -17.70
C LYS A 283 -3.09 -12.00 -16.93
N GLN A 284 -2.94 -10.84 -17.57
CA GLN A 284 -2.41 -9.63 -16.94
C GLN A 284 -3.34 -9.14 -15.83
N ILE A 285 -4.66 -9.16 -16.06
CA ILE A 285 -5.67 -8.80 -15.04
C ILE A 285 -5.59 -9.73 -13.84
N GLU A 286 -5.45 -11.04 -14.04
CA GLU A 286 -5.25 -11.98 -12.93
C GLU A 286 -4.00 -11.62 -12.10
N ILE A 287 -2.87 -11.30 -12.75
CA ILE A 287 -1.65 -10.88 -12.04
C ILE A 287 -1.89 -9.59 -11.26
N ILE A 288 -2.55 -8.59 -11.85
CA ILE A 288 -2.90 -7.31 -11.19
C ILE A 288 -3.77 -7.54 -9.95
N LYS A 289 -4.81 -8.37 -10.08
CA LYS A 289 -5.72 -8.68 -8.98
C LYS A 289 -5.00 -9.46 -7.87
N ILE A 290 -4.20 -10.46 -8.22
CA ILE A 290 -3.39 -11.22 -7.25
C ILE A 290 -2.39 -10.29 -6.56
N TYR A 291 -1.66 -9.45 -7.29
CA TYR A 291 -0.74 -8.46 -6.71
C TYR A 291 -1.44 -7.57 -5.69
N THR A 292 -2.61 -7.05 -6.05
CA THR A 292 -3.42 -6.20 -5.17
C THR A 292 -3.86 -6.97 -3.92
N ALA A 293 -4.37 -8.20 -4.07
CA ALA A 293 -4.74 -9.06 -2.95
C ALA A 293 -3.56 -9.34 -2.02
N LEU A 294 -2.40 -9.72 -2.59
CA LEU A 294 -1.18 -9.99 -1.84
C LEU A 294 -0.71 -8.74 -1.08
N GLY A 295 -0.76 -7.54 -1.68
CA GLY A 295 -0.40 -6.29 -1.00
C GLY A 295 -1.29 -6.00 0.21
N MET A 296 -2.60 -6.22 0.08
CA MET A 296 -3.56 -6.05 1.18
C MET A 296 -3.30 -7.05 2.31
N GLN A 297 -3.08 -8.32 1.96
CA GLN A 297 -2.83 -9.41 2.89
C GLN A 297 -1.47 -9.25 3.59
N TYR A 298 -0.47 -8.81 2.84
CA TYR A 298 0.84 -8.46 3.37
C TYR A 298 0.72 -7.35 4.42
N SER A 299 -0.01 -6.27 4.10
CA SER A 299 -0.26 -5.21 5.08
C SER A 299 -1.02 -5.69 6.32
N LYS A 300 -2.02 -6.58 6.15
CA LYS A 300 -2.83 -7.12 7.25
C LYS A 300 -2.00 -7.94 8.23
N HIS A 301 -1.10 -8.78 7.71
CA HIS A 301 -0.34 -9.77 8.51
C HIS A 301 1.07 -9.31 8.90
N CYS A 302 1.62 -8.30 8.21
CA CYS A 302 2.98 -7.78 8.45
C CYS A 302 3.02 -6.32 8.97
N GLY A 303 1.94 -5.55 8.80
CA GLY A 303 1.92 -4.11 9.05
C GLY A 303 2.01 -3.67 10.53
N ASP A 304 1.79 -4.58 11.48
CA ASP A 304 1.57 -4.23 12.90
C ASP A 304 2.83 -4.21 13.79
N LYS A 305 4.04 -4.48 13.27
CA LYS A 305 5.26 -4.55 14.12
C LYS A 305 6.03 -3.24 14.27
N ARG A 306 5.53 -2.10 13.76
CA ARG A 306 6.17 -0.78 13.94
C ARG A 306 5.21 0.24 14.57
N GLY A 307 4.73 -0.03 15.80
CA GLY A 307 4.16 1.00 16.67
C GLY A 307 3.00 0.55 17.55
N GLY A 308 3.28 0.34 18.84
CA GLY A 308 2.40 0.60 19.99
C GLY A 308 0.94 0.14 19.97
N LYS A 309 0.62 -0.83 20.83
CA LYS A 309 -0.71 -1.09 21.44
C LYS A 309 -1.91 -1.04 20.47
N ARG A 310 -2.23 -2.19 19.85
CA ARG A 310 -3.64 -2.51 19.62
C ARG A 310 -4.30 -2.71 20.98
N GLY A 311 -5.16 -1.76 21.34
CA GLY A 311 -5.94 -1.79 22.56
C GLY A 311 -6.78 -3.06 22.62
N ASP A 312 -6.53 -3.83 23.67
CA ASP A 312 -7.41 -4.87 24.16
C ASP A 312 -8.79 -4.26 24.46
N LYS A 313 -9.73 -4.44 23.53
CA LYS A 313 -11.16 -4.26 23.76
C LYS A 313 -11.81 -5.63 23.59
N GLY A 314 -11.73 -6.44 24.64
CA GLY A 314 -12.47 -7.70 24.67
C GLY A 314 -12.34 -8.47 25.98
N GLY A 315 -12.83 -7.93 27.10
CA GLY A 315 -12.79 -8.70 28.35
C GLY A 315 -13.43 -8.06 29.57
N LYS A 316 -14.73 -7.79 29.56
CA LYS A 316 -15.52 -7.76 30.80
C LYS A 316 -16.81 -8.56 30.63
N THR A 317 -16.66 -9.87 30.71
CA THR A 317 -17.67 -10.74 31.33
C THR A 317 -17.72 -10.41 32.82
N GLY A 318 -18.83 -9.84 33.28
CA GLY A 318 -19.08 -9.57 34.69
C GLY A 318 -20.51 -9.98 35.03
N GLY A 319 -20.74 -11.28 35.15
CA GLY A 319 -21.95 -11.84 35.76
C GLY A 319 -21.79 -11.92 37.28
N SER A 320 -22.83 -11.47 37.98
CA SER A 320 -23.26 -11.85 39.32
C SER A 320 -22.28 -11.78 40.49
N ARG A 321 -22.52 -10.80 41.37
CA ARG A 321 -23.04 -11.04 42.73
C ARG A 321 -23.81 -9.83 43.21
#